data_AF-A0A928X5W3-F1
#
_entry.id   AF-A0A928X5W3-F1
#
_cell.length_a   1.000
_cell.length_b   1.000
_cell.length_c   1.000
_cell.angle_alpha   90.00
_cell.angle_beta   90.00
_cell.angle_gamma   90.00
#
_symmetry.space_group_name_H-M   'P 1'
#
loop_
_entity.id
_entity.type
_entity.pdbx_description
1 polymer ?
#
loop_
_entity_poly.entity_id
_entity_poly.type
_entity_poly.pdbx_seq_one_letter_code
_entity_poly.pdbx_strand_id
1 'polypeptide(L)'
;MSNRYLVSGITGTIKIESNISVVLKQDVMVTASLNKNDYLVDDLFFDDALGRENGMSVIYSNGAENIEISAERNGILNGQGNVAGTSDSYAKPGLIRLVNCKNVKITNITLMDSSHWGIYLQNCENVTISNVTIISKWCPNNYGICIDSSKNILVDNCVFNTGDDAVVIRTTRETPCEDVTITNCEISSLWSAIKIGTESVGDIRNILFRDSVVKLALGCSIKVAVVDGGVLDGLLVENVKMQEVTGPIFVVNGVRNQKYYQTKERSNGISAIKNVKIKNIDADVIRSQSSLTQGVGDCVFVSGTKDSKISNFSIEDCNFLMPGGNLVENDYLVEELTDQYPEYYSLGFSPSSGGFFRHIDGLSLKNVKIELKEEDIREKTKFEDVTLC
;
A
#
# COMPACT_ATOMS: atom_id res chain seq x y z
N MET A 1 16.05 -14.17 -24.59
CA MET A 1 14.66 -14.37 -24.18
C MET A 1 13.84 -14.71 -25.41
N SER A 2 12.86 -15.61 -25.30
CA SER A 2 11.90 -15.89 -26.37
C SER A 2 10.59 -15.14 -26.14
N ASN A 3 9.99 -14.65 -27.21
CA ASN A 3 8.77 -13.83 -27.13
C ASN A 3 7.52 -14.70 -27.28
N ARG A 4 6.58 -14.55 -26.36
CA ARG A 4 5.21 -15.06 -26.43
C ARG A 4 4.28 -13.88 -26.64
N TYR A 5 3.71 -13.78 -27.84
CA TYR A 5 2.77 -12.72 -28.16
C TYR A 5 1.35 -13.09 -27.77
N LEU A 6 0.65 -12.18 -27.09
CA LEU A 6 -0.77 -12.31 -26.78
C LEU A 6 -1.60 -11.48 -27.75
N VAL A 7 -2.74 -12.04 -28.15
CA VAL A 7 -3.77 -11.42 -28.99
C VAL A 7 -5.07 -11.32 -28.21
N SER A 8 -6.02 -10.53 -28.71
CA SER A 8 -7.31 -10.34 -28.02
C SER A 8 -8.05 -11.66 -27.84
N GLY A 9 -8.61 -11.86 -26.65
CA GLY A 9 -9.32 -13.08 -26.31
C GLY A 9 -9.49 -13.29 -24.82
N ILE A 10 -10.22 -14.35 -24.48
CA ILE A 10 -10.43 -14.78 -23.10
C ILE A 10 -9.37 -15.82 -22.73
N THR A 11 -8.79 -15.72 -21.55
CA THR A 11 -7.77 -16.66 -21.08
C THR A 11 -7.84 -16.91 -19.58
N GLY A 12 -7.47 -18.13 -19.20
CA GLY A 12 -7.17 -18.50 -17.82
C GLY A 12 -5.73 -18.15 -17.45
N THR A 13 -5.05 -19.01 -16.69
CA THR A 13 -3.65 -18.76 -16.32
C THR A 13 -2.69 -19.01 -17.48
N ILE A 14 -1.84 -18.02 -17.73
CA ILE A 14 -0.65 -18.05 -18.56
C ILE A 14 0.55 -18.21 -17.62
N LYS A 15 1.02 -19.46 -17.46
CA LYS A 15 2.26 -19.73 -16.73
C LYS A 15 3.47 -19.29 -17.57
N ILE A 16 4.38 -18.54 -16.94
CA ILE A 16 5.62 -18.03 -17.54
C ILE A 16 6.82 -18.78 -16.93
N GLU A 17 7.74 -19.21 -17.77
CA GLU A 17 9.03 -19.80 -17.39
C GLU A 17 10.18 -18.80 -17.55
N SER A 18 11.39 -19.19 -17.14
CA SER A 18 12.56 -18.34 -17.26
C SER A 18 12.87 -17.98 -18.72
N ASN A 19 13.41 -16.78 -18.93
CA ASN A 19 13.85 -16.25 -20.22
C ASN A 19 12.70 -16.04 -21.24
N ILE A 20 11.50 -15.74 -20.75
CA ILE A 20 10.31 -15.47 -21.57
C ILE A 20 9.92 -13.99 -21.49
N SER A 21 9.61 -13.41 -22.65
CA SER A 21 8.91 -12.12 -22.75
C SER A 21 7.47 -12.35 -23.20
N VAL A 22 6.49 -12.00 -22.37
CA VAL A 22 5.06 -11.97 -22.73
C VAL A 22 4.70 -10.58 -23.21
N VAL A 23 4.33 -10.48 -24.49
CA VAL A 23 4.09 -9.18 -25.15
C VAL A 23 2.67 -9.12 -25.69
N LEU A 24 1.84 -8.22 -25.17
CA LEU A 24 0.54 -7.91 -25.74
C LEU A 24 0.76 -7.13 -27.05
N LYS A 25 0.18 -7.62 -28.15
CA LYS A 25 0.23 -6.92 -29.43
C LYS A 25 -0.45 -5.55 -29.35
N GLN A 26 -0.15 -4.70 -30.32
CA GLN A 26 -0.79 -3.39 -30.42
C GLN A 26 -2.33 -3.50 -30.38
N ASP A 27 -2.96 -2.61 -29.60
CA ASP A 27 -4.42 -2.44 -29.48
C ASP A 27 -5.16 -3.73 -29.07
N VAL A 28 -4.48 -4.59 -28.30
CA VAL A 28 -5.03 -5.85 -27.79
C VAL A 28 -5.64 -5.69 -26.40
N MET A 29 -6.77 -6.37 -26.19
CA MET A 29 -7.32 -6.62 -24.85
C MET A 29 -7.36 -8.13 -24.58
N VAL A 30 -6.57 -8.56 -23.61
CA VAL A 30 -6.62 -9.92 -23.05
C VAL A 30 -7.54 -9.88 -21.84
N THR A 31 -8.56 -10.73 -21.83
CA THR A 31 -9.61 -10.72 -20.82
C THR A 31 -9.52 -11.99 -19.97
N ALA A 32 -9.55 -11.84 -18.65
CA ALA A 32 -9.60 -12.95 -17.71
C ALA A 32 -10.89 -13.76 -17.88
N SER A 33 -10.78 -15.09 -17.95
CA SER A 33 -11.93 -15.99 -17.83
C SER A 33 -12.70 -15.80 -16.53
N LEU A 34 -14.02 -16.02 -16.56
CA LEU A 34 -14.85 -16.07 -15.36
C LEU A 34 -14.94 -17.48 -14.78
N ASN A 35 -14.42 -18.49 -15.48
CA ASN A 35 -14.41 -19.87 -15.02
C ASN A 35 -13.18 -20.13 -14.13
N LYS A 36 -13.41 -20.39 -12.85
CA LYS A 36 -12.35 -20.69 -11.86
C LYS A 36 -11.45 -21.85 -12.28
N ASN A 37 -11.99 -22.83 -13.02
CA ASN A 37 -11.23 -24.00 -13.48
C ASN A 37 -10.19 -23.67 -14.57
N ASP A 38 -10.22 -22.47 -15.14
CA ASP A 38 -9.23 -22.04 -16.13
C ASP A 38 -7.93 -21.55 -15.45
N TYR A 39 -7.92 -21.44 -14.12
CA TYR A 39 -6.80 -20.89 -13.36
C TYR A 39 -5.95 -21.98 -12.71
N LEU A 40 -4.64 -21.81 -12.84
CA LEU A 40 -3.64 -22.61 -12.14
C LEU A 40 -3.43 -22.03 -10.73
N VAL A 41 -3.44 -22.91 -9.74
CA VAL A 41 -2.94 -22.63 -8.39
C VAL A 41 -2.00 -23.78 -8.03
N ASP A 42 -0.69 -23.55 -8.16
CA ASP A 42 0.37 -24.57 -7.95
C ASP A 42 1.16 -24.38 -6.65
N ASP A 43 0.83 -23.35 -5.85
CA ASP A 43 1.28 -23.18 -4.47
C ASP A 43 0.10 -23.26 -3.48
N LEU A 44 0.41 -23.41 -2.19
CA LEU A 44 -0.59 -23.21 -1.14
C LEU A 44 -1.16 -21.80 -1.31
N PHE A 45 -2.48 -21.68 -1.28
CA PHE A 45 -3.18 -20.40 -1.18
C PHE A 45 -2.52 -19.54 -0.10
N PHE A 46 -2.47 -18.23 -0.32
CA PHE A 46 -2.16 -17.32 0.77
C PHE A 46 -3.46 -16.81 1.38
N ASP A 47 -3.51 -16.87 2.71
CA ASP A 47 -4.52 -16.21 3.50
C ASP A 47 -4.04 -14.80 3.84
N ASP A 48 -4.85 -13.80 3.51
CA ASP A 48 -4.55 -12.42 3.93
C ASP A 48 -4.86 -12.16 5.40
N ALA A 49 -4.59 -10.94 5.85
CA ALA A 49 -4.98 -10.47 7.17
C ALA A 49 -6.45 -10.73 7.56
N LEU A 50 -7.34 -10.94 6.59
CA LEU A 50 -8.76 -11.19 6.80
C LEU A 50 -9.13 -12.68 6.63
N GLY A 51 -8.15 -13.57 6.47
CA GLY A 51 -8.34 -15.01 6.34
C GLY A 51 -8.92 -15.44 5.00
N ARG A 52 -8.70 -14.65 3.94
CA ARG A 52 -9.21 -14.98 2.59
C ARG A 52 -8.14 -15.69 1.77
N GLU A 53 -8.50 -16.86 1.24
CA GLU A 53 -7.66 -17.64 0.35
C GLU A 53 -7.51 -16.97 -1.02
N ASN A 54 -6.27 -16.67 -1.41
CA ASN A 54 -5.95 -16.06 -2.69
C ASN A 54 -4.84 -16.84 -3.41
N GLY A 55 -4.89 -16.87 -4.75
CA GLY A 55 -3.83 -17.52 -5.52
C GLY A 55 -4.00 -17.51 -7.04
N MET A 56 -5.22 -17.30 -7.55
CA MET A 56 -5.49 -17.27 -8.99
C MET A 56 -4.97 -15.99 -9.65
N SER A 57 -4.34 -16.12 -10.82
CA SER A 57 -3.94 -14.98 -11.64
C SER A 57 -3.96 -15.29 -13.14
N VAL A 58 -4.11 -14.25 -13.97
CA VAL A 58 -4.03 -14.39 -15.43
C VAL A 58 -2.59 -14.67 -15.88
N ILE A 59 -1.63 -13.92 -15.36
CA ILE A 59 -0.21 -14.20 -15.57
C ILE A 59 0.37 -14.73 -14.26
N TYR A 60 1.05 -15.88 -14.34
CA TYR A 60 1.62 -16.55 -13.18
C TYR A 60 3.05 -17.02 -13.42
N SER A 61 3.90 -16.92 -12.39
CA SER A 61 5.16 -17.67 -12.36
C SER A 61 5.63 -17.96 -10.94
N ASN A 62 6.40 -19.04 -10.80
CA ASN A 62 7.07 -19.44 -9.56
C ASN A 62 8.52 -19.87 -9.85
N GLY A 63 9.50 -19.16 -9.31
CA GLY A 63 10.91 -19.52 -9.43
C GLY A 63 11.55 -19.21 -10.79
N ALA A 64 10.91 -18.39 -11.63
CA ALA A 64 11.45 -18.05 -12.94
C ALA A 64 12.37 -16.82 -12.91
N GLU A 65 13.29 -16.76 -13.85
CA GLU A 65 14.26 -15.68 -14.00
C GLU A 65 14.21 -15.04 -15.38
N ASN A 66 14.53 -13.75 -15.48
CA ASN A 66 14.59 -13.01 -16.75
C ASN A 66 13.24 -13.02 -17.47
N ILE A 67 12.24 -12.42 -16.81
CA ILE A 67 10.86 -12.32 -17.31
C ILE A 67 10.59 -10.90 -17.78
N GLU A 68 9.94 -10.76 -18.93
CA GLU A 68 9.38 -9.50 -19.36
C GLU A 68 7.87 -9.64 -19.59
N ILE A 69 7.08 -8.68 -19.11
CA ILE A 69 5.65 -8.57 -19.39
C ILE A 69 5.43 -7.16 -19.92
N SER A 70 5.02 -7.04 -21.17
CA SER A 70 4.89 -5.73 -21.81
C SER A 70 3.76 -5.68 -22.84
N ALA A 71 3.51 -4.49 -23.38
CA ALA A 71 2.69 -4.32 -24.55
C ALA A 71 3.42 -3.49 -25.61
N GLU A 72 3.15 -3.76 -26.89
CA GLU A 72 3.68 -2.96 -28.00
C GLU A 72 3.09 -1.54 -27.98
N ARG A 73 1.76 -1.44 -27.81
CA ARG A 73 1.01 -0.20 -27.66
C ARG A 73 -0.42 -0.49 -27.23
N ASN A 74 -0.96 0.28 -26.28
CA ASN A 74 -2.37 0.16 -25.83
C ASN A 74 -2.80 -1.26 -25.47
N GLY A 75 -1.88 -2.11 -24.98
CA GLY A 75 -2.21 -3.46 -24.54
C GLY A 75 -2.88 -3.43 -23.18
N ILE A 76 -4.03 -4.08 -23.06
CA ILE A 76 -4.84 -4.12 -21.85
C ILE A 76 -4.94 -5.57 -21.37
N LEU A 77 -4.66 -5.78 -20.08
CA LEU A 77 -4.99 -7.01 -19.37
C LEU A 77 -6.18 -6.70 -18.44
N ASN A 78 -7.35 -7.26 -18.77
CA ASN A 78 -8.63 -6.96 -18.11
C ASN A 78 -9.09 -8.12 -17.23
N GLY A 79 -9.29 -7.87 -15.94
CA GLY A 79 -9.68 -8.88 -14.94
C GLY A 79 -11.18 -9.12 -14.81
N GLN A 80 -12.02 -8.32 -15.49
CA GLN A 80 -13.49 -8.35 -15.38
C GLN A 80 -14.01 -8.26 -13.93
N GLY A 81 -13.36 -7.44 -13.13
CA GLY A 81 -13.75 -7.07 -11.79
C GLY A 81 -15.10 -6.35 -11.77
N ASN A 82 -15.98 -6.76 -10.86
CA ASN A 82 -17.30 -6.16 -10.66
C ASN A 82 -17.40 -5.43 -9.31
N VAL A 83 -18.42 -4.58 -9.18
CA VAL A 83 -18.72 -3.84 -7.94
C VAL A 83 -18.80 -4.76 -6.71
N ALA A 84 -18.19 -4.32 -5.59
CA ALA A 84 -18.26 -4.97 -4.29
C ALA A 84 -19.70 -5.33 -3.87
N GLY A 85 -19.89 -6.49 -3.24
CA GLY A 85 -21.18 -6.93 -2.69
C GLY A 85 -21.94 -7.99 -3.51
N THR A 86 -21.36 -8.51 -4.58
CA THR A 86 -21.86 -9.73 -5.25
C THR A 86 -21.21 -10.98 -4.63
N SER A 87 -21.95 -12.09 -4.53
CA SER A 87 -21.51 -13.35 -3.88
C SER A 87 -20.24 -13.97 -4.48
N ASP A 88 -19.83 -13.53 -5.68
CA ASP A 88 -18.63 -14.00 -6.39
C ASP A 88 -17.43 -13.02 -6.33
N SER A 89 -17.53 -11.94 -5.55
CA SER A 89 -16.54 -10.84 -5.58
C SER A 89 -15.14 -11.19 -5.05
N TYR A 90 -15.00 -12.25 -4.24
CA TYR A 90 -13.71 -12.64 -3.63
C TYR A 90 -13.05 -13.86 -4.27
N ALA A 91 -13.65 -14.46 -5.30
CA ALA A 91 -13.20 -15.74 -5.86
C ALA A 91 -12.76 -15.64 -7.32
N LYS A 92 -12.16 -14.52 -7.70
CA LYS A 92 -11.76 -14.19 -9.07
C LYS A 92 -10.27 -13.84 -9.12
N PRO A 93 -9.61 -14.02 -10.28
CA PRO A 93 -8.16 -13.91 -10.39
C PRO A 93 -7.65 -12.48 -10.21
N GLY A 94 -6.44 -12.35 -9.66
CA GLY A 94 -5.59 -11.17 -9.88
C GLY A 94 -5.07 -11.15 -11.32
N LEU A 95 -4.35 -10.08 -11.70
CA LEU A 95 -3.84 -9.98 -13.07
C LEU A 95 -2.47 -10.61 -13.23
N ILE A 96 -1.49 -10.19 -12.43
CA ILE A 96 -0.11 -10.68 -12.49
C ILE A 96 0.31 -11.14 -11.09
N ARG A 97 0.74 -12.40 -10.97
CA ARG A 97 1.31 -12.94 -9.73
C ARG A 97 2.65 -13.59 -10.02
N LEU A 98 3.70 -13.12 -9.38
CA LEU A 98 5.05 -13.63 -9.50
C LEU A 98 5.56 -14.03 -8.12
N VAL A 99 6.01 -15.27 -7.99
CA VAL A 99 6.47 -15.85 -6.74
C VAL A 99 7.91 -16.30 -6.93
N ASN A 100 8.83 -15.99 -6.01
CA ASN A 100 10.23 -16.41 -6.08
C ASN A 100 10.93 -16.05 -7.40
N CYS A 101 10.51 -14.98 -8.09
CA CYS A 101 11.02 -14.63 -9.42
C CYS A 101 12.17 -13.63 -9.34
N LYS A 102 13.08 -13.66 -10.32
CA LYS A 102 14.25 -12.77 -10.36
C LYS A 102 14.42 -12.09 -11.72
N ASN A 103 14.88 -10.85 -11.72
CA ASN A 103 15.12 -10.05 -12.93
C ASN A 103 13.85 -9.92 -13.79
N VAL A 104 12.88 -9.17 -13.28
CA VAL A 104 11.56 -9.02 -13.91
C VAL A 104 11.38 -7.60 -14.42
N LYS A 105 10.80 -7.46 -15.62
CA LYS A 105 10.37 -6.18 -16.18
C LYS A 105 8.89 -6.23 -16.51
N ILE A 106 8.10 -5.29 -15.99
CA ILE A 106 6.69 -5.10 -16.33
C ILE A 106 6.53 -3.69 -16.88
N THR A 107 6.27 -3.53 -18.18
CA THR A 107 6.34 -2.21 -18.81
C THR A 107 5.29 -1.92 -19.86
N ASN A 108 4.86 -0.66 -19.96
CA ASN A 108 4.02 -0.14 -21.07
C ASN A 108 2.66 -0.85 -21.24
N ILE A 109 2.10 -1.41 -20.16
CA ILE A 109 0.85 -2.18 -20.17
C ILE A 109 -0.21 -1.48 -19.31
N THR A 110 -1.48 -1.64 -19.69
CA THR A 110 -2.62 -1.24 -18.87
C THR A 110 -3.23 -2.45 -18.19
N LEU A 111 -3.39 -2.37 -16.88
CA LEU A 111 -4.06 -3.36 -16.04
C LEU A 111 -5.44 -2.81 -15.64
N MET A 112 -6.50 -3.51 -16.00
CA MET A 112 -7.86 -3.00 -15.85
C MET A 112 -8.75 -3.98 -15.09
N ASP A 113 -9.61 -3.44 -14.23
CA ASP A 113 -10.66 -4.15 -13.48
C ASP A 113 -10.15 -5.47 -12.91
N SER A 114 -9.03 -5.41 -12.19
CA SER A 114 -8.55 -6.57 -11.44
C SER A 114 -9.61 -6.95 -10.42
N SER A 115 -9.98 -8.24 -10.42
CA SER A 115 -10.93 -8.76 -9.44
C SER A 115 -10.28 -9.00 -8.07
N HIS A 116 -8.96 -8.91 -8.00
CA HIS A 116 -8.16 -8.91 -6.78
C HIS A 116 -6.93 -8.01 -7.00
N TRP A 117 -5.74 -8.40 -6.59
CA TRP A 117 -4.51 -7.62 -6.82
C TRP A 117 -4.13 -7.50 -8.29
N GLY A 118 -3.78 -6.28 -8.73
CA GLY A 118 -3.27 -6.01 -10.06
C GLY A 118 -1.93 -6.70 -10.30
N ILE A 119 -0.91 -6.33 -9.54
CA ILE A 119 0.40 -6.99 -9.55
C ILE A 119 0.71 -7.48 -8.14
N TYR A 120 1.03 -8.77 -8.00
CA TYR A 120 1.51 -9.34 -6.76
C TYR A 120 2.90 -9.95 -6.93
N LEU A 121 3.88 -9.34 -6.28
CA LEU A 121 5.25 -9.83 -6.20
C LEU A 121 5.46 -10.44 -4.81
N GLN A 122 5.72 -11.74 -4.76
CA GLN A 122 6.04 -12.43 -3.52
C GLN A 122 7.46 -12.99 -3.60
N ASN A 123 8.33 -12.59 -2.68
CA ASN A 123 9.72 -13.06 -2.62
C ASN A 123 10.47 -12.90 -3.95
N CYS A 124 10.26 -11.78 -4.63
CA CYS A 124 10.90 -11.47 -5.91
C CYS A 124 12.13 -10.58 -5.72
N GLU A 125 13.08 -10.65 -6.65
CA GLU A 125 14.32 -9.86 -6.63
C GLU A 125 14.56 -9.15 -7.97
N ASN A 126 15.00 -7.89 -7.95
CA ASN A 126 15.36 -7.10 -9.12
C ASN A 126 14.16 -6.95 -10.08
N VAL A 127 13.13 -6.23 -9.63
CA VAL A 127 11.90 -6.01 -10.42
C VAL A 127 11.76 -4.54 -10.80
N THR A 128 11.50 -4.28 -12.08
CA THR A 128 11.14 -2.94 -12.57
C THR A 128 9.72 -2.95 -13.12
N ILE A 129 8.87 -2.08 -12.59
CA ILE A 129 7.53 -1.80 -13.06
C ILE A 129 7.54 -0.36 -13.56
N SER A 130 7.40 -0.15 -14.87
CA SER A 130 7.53 1.20 -15.45
C SER A 130 6.55 1.49 -16.58
N ASN A 131 6.00 2.70 -16.63
CA ASN A 131 4.99 3.10 -17.62
C ASN A 131 3.75 2.18 -17.58
N VAL A 132 3.32 1.77 -16.39
CA VAL A 132 2.15 0.91 -16.20
C VAL A 132 0.97 1.76 -15.72
N THR A 133 -0.19 1.57 -16.35
CA THR A 133 -1.45 2.19 -15.92
C THR A 133 -2.31 1.13 -15.24
N ILE A 134 -2.75 1.38 -14.00
CA ILE A 134 -3.63 0.46 -13.26
C ILE A 134 -4.96 1.16 -12.98
N ILE A 135 -6.04 0.61 -13.52
CA ILE A 135 -7.41 1.14 -13.36
C ILE A 135 -8.26 0.02 -12.78
N SER A 136 -8.54 0.05 -11.48
CA SER A 136 -9.31 -0.99 -10.82
C SER A 136 -10.01 -0.37 -9.61
N LYS A 137 -11.23 0.17 -9.80
CA LYS A 137 -11.96 0.91 -8.75
C LYS A 137 -13.02 0.11 -8.03
N TRP A 138 -13.59 -0.89 -8.68
CA TRP A 138 -14.93 -1.35 -8.34
C TRP A 138 -14.94 -2.58 -7.42
N CYS A 139 -13.87 -3.37 -7.40
CA CYS A 139 -13.75 -4.55 -6.55
C CYS A 139 -13.19 -4.23 -5.16
N PRO A 140 -13.59 -4.99 -4.13
CA PRO A 140 -12.91 -4.93 -2.84
C PRO A 140 -11.49 -5.51 -2.94
N ASN A 141 -10.51 -4.93 -2.24
CA ASN A 141 -9.09 -5.34 -2.21
C ASN A 141 -8.38 -5.38 -3.57
N ASN A 142 -8.76 -4.50 -4.48
CA ASN A 142 -8.07 -4.34 -5.75
C ASN A 142 -6.82 -3.46 -5.62
N TYR A 143 -5.85 -3.95 -4.82
CA TYR A 143 -4.55 -3.30 -4.73
C TYR A 143 -3.96 -3.11 -6.13
N GLY A 144 -3.29 -1.98 -6.35
CA GLY A 144 -2.58 -1.75 -7.60
C GLY A 144 -1.39 -2.69 -7.71
N ILE A 145 -0.40 -2.48 -6.83
CA ILE A 145 0.80 -3.32 -6.71
C ILE A 145 0.97 -3.75 -5.26
N CYS A 146 1.19 -5.04 -5.04
CA CYS A 146 1.56 -5.61 -3.75
C CYS A 146 2.99 -6.17 -3.84
N ILE A 147 3.90 -5.59 -3.07
CA ILE A 147 5.31 -5.95 -2.96
C ILE A 147 5.49 -6.66 -1.61
N ASP A 148 5.63 -7.97 -1.65
CA ASP A 148 5.66 -8.82 -0.47
C ASP A 148 6.98 -9.54 -0.34
N SER A 149 7.69 -9.30 0.77
CA SER A 149 8.95 -9.98 1.12
C SER A 149 9.97 -9.96 -0.03
N SER A 150 10.01 -8.87 -0.81
CA SER A 150 10.74 -8.75 -2.08
C SER A 150 11.86 -7.72 -1.98
N LYS A 151 12.85 -7.81 -2.88
CA LYS A 151 14.07 -7.00 -2.82
C LYS A 151 14.40 -6.29 -4.14
N ASN A 152 14.91 -5.05 -4.03
CA ASN A 152 15.36 -4.25 -5.17
C ASN A 152 14.25 -4.06 -6.21
N ILE A 153 13.26 -3.27 -5.82
CA ILE A 153 12.04 -3.04 -6.59
C ILE A 153 11.96 -1.58 -6.99
N LEU A 154 11.76 -1.32 -8.28
CA LEU A 154 11.52 0.01 -8.83
C LEU A 154 10.11 0.08 -9.42
N VAL A 155 9.31 1.01 -8.93
CA VAL A 155 8.03 1.42 -9.51
C VAL A 155 8.19 2.85 -10.01
N ASP A 156 8.16 3.04 -11.31
CA ASP A 156 8.49 4.32 -11.95
C ASP A 156 7.50 4.72 -13.03
N ASN A 157 7.10 5.99 -13.08
CA ASN A 157 6.22 6.53 -14.12
C ASN A 157 4.92 5.74 -14.29
N CYS A 158 4.33 5.31 -13.17
CA CYS A 158 3.07 4.58 -13.14
C CYS A 158 1.89 5.48 -12.81
N VAL A 159 0.71 5.14 -13.36
CA VAL A 159 -0.56 5.82 -13.07
C VAL A 159 -1.49 4.85 -12.37
N PHE A 160 -2.02 5.26 -11.21
CA PHE A 160 -2.91 4.45 -10.39
C PHE A 160 -4.28 5.09 -10.26
N ASN A 161 -5.31 4.27 -10.43
CA ASN A 161 -6.69 4.61 -10.21
C ASN A 161 -7.40 3.42 -9.55
N THR A 162 -7.21 3.27 -8.23
CA THR A 162 -7.54 2.07 -7.48
C THR A 162 -8.69 2.26 -6.49
N GLY A 163 -9.43 1.20 -6.20
CA GLY A 163 -10.48 1.16 -5.18
C GLY A 163 -9.92 0.87 -3.78
N ASP A 164 -8.76 0.24 -3.72
CA ASP A 164 -8.00 -0.04 -2.51
C ASP A 164 -6.59 0.59 -2.61
N ASP A 165 -5.65 0.18 -1.77
CA ASP A 165 -4.28 0.71 -1.73
C ASP A 165 -3.58 0.64 -3.10
N ALA A 166 -3.01 1.76 -3.55
CA ALA A 166 -2.36 1.82 -4.86
C ALA A 166 -1.05 1.02 -4.90
N VAL A 167 -0.18 1.22 -3.90
CA VAL A 167 1.02 0.38 -3.68
C VAL A 167 1.09 -0.06 -2.23
N VAL A 168 1.24 -1.36 -2.02
CA VAL A 168 1.38 -2.00 -0.71
C VAL A 168 2.76 -2.65 -0.60
N ILE A 169 3.47 -2.37 0.48
CA ILE A 169 4.75 -2.98 0.83
C ILE A 169 4.53 -3.76 2.12
N ARG A 170 4.75 -5.07 2.08
CA ARG A 170 4.42 -5.95 3.21
C ARG A 170 5.38 -7.13 3.29
N THR A 171 5.21 -7.94 4.33
CA THR A 171 5.93 -9.20 4.51
C THR A 171 5.00 -10.25 5.10
N THR A 172 4.67 -11.26 4.30
CA THR A 172 3.98 -12.48 4.74
C THR A 172 4.96 -13.62 5.00
N ARG A 173 6.27 -13.39 4.82
CA ARG A 173 7.34 -14.33 5.13
C ARG A 173 8.32 -13.70 6.11
N GLU A 174 9.17 -14.52 6.71
CA GLU A 174 10.28 -14.05 7.55
C GLU A 174 11.35 -13.30 6.74
N THR A 175 11.39 -13.52 5.42
CA THR A 175 12.26 -12.77 4.49
C THR A 175 11.87 -11.29 4.49
N PRO A 176 12.83 -10.36 4.59
CA PRO A 176 12.53 -8.94 4.58
C PRO A 176 12.00 -8.46 3.22
N CYS A 177 11.26 -7.35 3.25
CA CYS A 177 10.96 -6.55 2.06
C CYS A 177 11.85 -5.31 2.08
N GLU A 178 12.80 -5.20 1.14
CA GLU A 178 13.84 -4.17 1.23
C GLU A 178 14.25 -3.56 -0.12
N ASP A 179 14.76 -2.33 -0.06
CA ASP A 179 15.23 -1.58 -1.23
C ASP A 179 14.12 -1.37 -2.27
N VAL A 180 13.05 -0.69 -1.86
CA VAL A 180 11.89 -0.39 -2.72
C VAL A 180 11.82 1.10 -3.01
N THR A 181 11.81 1.46 -4.29
CA THR A 181 11.63 2.84 -4.76
C THR A 181 10.34 2.98 -5.55
N ILE A 182 9.47 3.90 -5.15
CA ILE A 182 8.32 4.38 -5.91
C ILE A 182 8.58 5.84 -6.29
N THR A 183 8.57 6.15 -7.59
CA THR A 183 8.90 7.49 -8.08
C THR A 183 8.14 7.88 -9.34
N ASN A 184 7.95 9.18 -9.56
CA ASN A 184 7.32 9.72 -10.77
C ASN A 184 5.90 9.20 -11.00
N CYS A 185 5.15 8.89 -9.93
CA CYS A 185 3.83 8.30 -10.04
C CYS A 185 2.71 9.34 -9.92
N GLU A 186 1.61 9.08 -10.62
CA GLU A 186 0.33 9.76 -10.42
C GLU A 186 -0.65 8.79 -9.76
N ILE A 187 -1.16 9.14 -8.58
CA ILE A 187 -1.91 8.20 -7.74
C ILE A 187 -3.29 8.77 -7.40
N SER A 188 -4.34 8.02 -7.72
CA SER A 188 -5.69 8.19 -7.19
C SER A 188 -6.14 6.88 -6.57
N SER A 189 -6.42 6.87 -5.27
CA SER A 189 -6.89 5.70 -4.54
C SER A 189 -8.10 6.07 -3.67
N LEU A 190 -9.08 5.17 -3.59
CA LEU A 190 -10.14 5.29 -2.59
C LEU A 190 -9.70 4.81 -1.20
N TRP A 191 -8.48 4.26 -1.07
CA TRP A 191 -7.84 3.93 0.19
C TRP A 191 -6.51 4.68 0.33
N SER A 192 -5.35 3.99 0.35
CA SER A 192 -4.04 4.63 0.51
C SER A 192 -3.28 4.80 -0.81
N ALA A 193 -2.49 5.87 -0.90
CA ALA A 193 -1.54 6.02 -2.00
C ALA A 193 -0.38 5.04 -1.83
N ILE A 194 0.23 5.03 -0.65
CA ILE A 194 1.23 4.03 -0.25
C ILE A 194 0.83 3.46 1.11
N LYS A 195 0.84 2.12 1.21
CA LYS A 195 0.71 1.39 2.46
C LYS A 195 1.96 0.57 2.76
N ILE A 196 2.46 0.66 3.98
CA ILE A 196 3.48 -0.24 4.52
C ILE A 196 2.83 -1.08 5.62
N GLY A 197 2.90 -2.40 5.48
CA GLY A 197 2.05 -3.36 6.18
C GLY A 197 0.74 -3.63 5.40
N THR A 198 -0.30 -4.18 6.01
CA THR A 198 -0.40 -4.51 7.43
C THR A 198 0.42 -5.76 7.78
N GLU A 199 0.47 -6.73 6.86
CA GLU A 199 1.28 -7.93 7.06
C GLU A 199 2.76 -7.56 7.20
N SER A 200 3.30 -7.80 8.38
CA SER A 200 4.61 -7.29 8.79
C SER A 200 5.38 -8.33 9.61
N VAL A 201 5.36 -9.58 9.16
CA VAL A 201 6.09 -10.68 9.82
C VAL A 201 7.60 -10.51 9.70
N GLY A 202 8.07 -10.25 8.47
CA GLY A 202 9.45 -9.92 8.16
C GLY A 202 9.76 -8.46 8.43
N ASP A 203 11.04 -8.09 8.32
CA ASP A 203 11.43 -6.68 8.41
C ASP A 203 11.14 -5.94 7.09
N ILE A 204 10.88 -4.65 7.17
CA ILE A 204 10.70 -3.77 6.02
C ILE A 204 11.77 -2.68 6.08
N ARG A 205 12.58 -2.51 5.03
CA ARG A 205 13.77 -1.64 5.11
C ARG A 205 14.01 -0.84 3.83
N ASN A 206 14.58 0.34 3.96
CA ASN A 206 15.03 1.17 2.84
C ASN A 206 13.93 1.42 1.80
N ILE A 207 12.85 2.05 2.24
CA ILE A 207 11.72 2.40 1.37
C ILE A 207 11.81 3.87 0.98
N LEU A 208 11.71 4.15 -0.32
CA LEU A 208 11.73 5.49 -0.88
C LEU A 208 10.45 5.73 -1.70
N PHE A 209 9.67 6.74 -1.32
CA PHE A 209 8.55 7.24 -2.11
C PHE A 209 8.77 8.71 -2.46
N ARG A 210 8.88 9.05 -3.74
CA ARG A 210 9.28 10.39 -4.13
C ARG A 210 8.71 10.90 -5.44
N ASP A 211 8.87 12.21 -5.66
CA ASP A 211 8.64 12.88 -6.93
C ASP A 211 7.28 12.52 -7.57
N SER A 212 6.22 12.48 -6.74
CA SER A 212 4.92 11.92 -7.13
C SER A 212 3.76 12.84 -6.75
N VAL A 213 2.62 12.65 -7.41
CA VAL A 213 1.38 13.38 -7.14
C VAL A 213 0.29 12.40 -6.70
N VAL A 214 -0.25 12.61 -5.50
CA VAL A 214 -1.46 11.95 -5.01
C VAL A 214 -2.63 12.89 -5.30
N LYS A 215 -3.47 12.55 -6.26
CA LYS A 215 -4.66 13.34 -6.64
C LYS A 215 -5.86 13.08 -5.75
N LEU A 216 -5.91 11.90 -5.12
CA LEU A 216 -6.99 11.46 -4.24
C LEU A 216 -6.49 10.31 -3.36
N ALA A 217 -6.75 10.36 -2.06
CA ALA A 217 -6.57 9.24 -1.13
C ALA A 217 -7.55 9.35 0.04
N LEU A 218 -8.58 8.50 0.06
CA LEU A 218 -9.66 8.60 1.05
C LEU A 218 -9.48 7.71 2.28
N GLY A 219 -8.52 6.79 2.24
CA GLY A 219 -8.16 5.87 3.33
C GLY A 219 -6.89 6.22 4.08
N CYS A 220 -6.42 7.48 3.95
CA CYS A 220 -5.09 7.99 4.29
C CYS A 220 -4.02 7.80 3.21
N SER A 221 -3.37 8.88 2.78
CA SER A 221 -2.38 8.91 1.69
C SER A 221 -1.15 8.06 2.00
N ILE A 222 -0.41 8.39 3.06
CA ILE A 222 0.74 7.61 3.54
C ILE A 222 0.31 6.82 4.76
N LYS A 223 0.15 5.51 4.61
CA LYS A 223 -0.27 4.60 5.68
C LYS A 223 0.87 3.66 6.07
N VAL A 224 1.25 3.65 7.34
CA VAL A 224 2.26 2.76 7.89
C VAL A 224 1.66 2.05 9.10
N ALA A 225 1.57 0.74 9.01
CA ALA A 225 0.98 -0.11 10.04
C ALA A 225 1.82 -1.39 10.21
N VAL A 226 2.74 -1.38 11.19
CA VAL A 226 3.66 -2.50 11.45
C VAL A 226 3.24 -3.18 12.75
N VAL A 227 2.64 -4.37 12.65
CA VAL A 227 1.87 -4.97 13.75
C VAL A 227 2.11 -6.46 13.97
N ASP A 228 2.87 -7.14 13.12
CA ASP A 228 3.09 -8.59 13.20
C ASP A 228 4.49 -9.01 13.66
N GLY A 229 5.16 -8.15 14.43
CA GLY A 229 6.46 -8.41 15.06
C GLY A 229 7.66 -7.95 14.23
N GLY A 230 7.44 -7.53 12.99
CA GLY A 230 8.46 -6.96 12.11
C GLY A 230 8.92 -5.56 12.50
N VAL A 231 10.05 -5.16 11.92
CA VAL A 231 10.62 -3.82 12.10
C VAL A 231 10.61 -3.09 10.77
N LEU A 232 10.01 -1.89 10.75
CA LEU A 232 10.25 -0.90 9.71
C LEU A 232 11.48 -0.07 10.08
N ASP A 233 12.51 -0.10 9.24
CA ASP A 233 13.76 0.67 9.41
C ASP A 233 14.14 1.38 8.10
N GLY A 234 13.94 2.69 8.06
CA GLY A 234 14.24 3.50 6.88
C GLY A 234 13.04 3.63 5.95
N LEU A 235 12.28 4.71 6.15
CA LEU A 235 11.29 5.21 5.21
C LEU A 235 11.61 6.67 4.90
N LEU A 236 11.83 6.98 3.62
CA LEU A 236 11.92 8.35 3.13
C LEU A 236 10.74 8.63 2.19
N VAL A 237 9.94 9.63 2.53
CA VAL A 237 8.96 10.21 1.62
C VAL A 237 9.39 11.64 1.29
N GLU A 238 9.63 11.94 0.02
CA GLU A 238 10.13 13.26 -0.40
C GLU A 238 9.48 13.81 -1.66
N ASN A 239 9.20 15.11 -1.72
CA ASN A 239 8.68 15.79 -2.93
C ASN A 239 7.35 15.20 -3.42
N VAL A 240 6.38 15.06 -2.51
CA VAL A 240 5.04 14.54 -2.85
C VAL A 240 3.99 15.62 -2.66
N LYS A 241 3.21 15.87 -3.71
CA LYS A 241 2.04 16.74 -3.64
C LYS A 241 0.79 15.89 -3.41
N MET A 242 -0.03 16.27 -2.44
CA MET A 242 -1.30 15.59 -2.13
C MET A 242 -2.48 16.53 -2.34
N GLN A 243 -3.48 16.07 -3.07
CA GLN A 243 -4.71 16.78 -3.36
C GLN A 243 -5.87 15.91 -2.88
N GLU A 244 -6.86 16.54 -2.26
CA GLU A 244 -8.11 15.88 -1.87
C GLU A 244 -7.88 14.57 -1.06
N VAL A 245 -7.01 14.61 -0.06
CA VAL A 245 -6.75 13.46 0.82
C VAL A 245 -7.50 13.62 2.14
N THR A 246 -7.95 12.53 2.76
CA THR A 246 -8.63 12.60 4.08
C THR A 246 -7.60 12.61 5.22
N GLY A 247 -6.74 11.59 5.29
CA GLY A 247 -5.59 11.57 6.20
C GLY A 247 -4.29 11.75 5.43
N PRO A 248 -3.46 12.77 5.67
CA PRO A 248 -2.20 12.89 4.95
C PRO A 248 -1.18 11.81 5.35
N ILE A 249 -1.09 11.49 6.65
CA ILE A 249 -0.10 10.56 7.22
C ILE A 249 -0.73 9.80 8.39
N PHE A 250 -0.61 8.48 8.39
CA PHE A 250 -0.99 7.60 9.48
C PHE A 250 0.13 6.59 9.74
N VAL A 251 0.69 6.61 10.95
CA VAL A 251 1.81 5.75 11.33
C VAL A 251 1.54 5.13 12.69
N VAL A 252 1.48 3.80 12.73
CA VAL A 252 1.23 3.03 13.94
C VAL A 252 2.03 1.73 13.97
N ASN A 253 2.40 1.31 15.17
CA ASN A 253 2.86 -0.05 15.43
C ASN A 253 1.98 -0.75 16.49
N GLY A 254 2.04 -2.09 16.51
CA GLY A 254 1.20 -2.90 17.39
C GLY A 254 1.71 -4.34 17.55
N VAL A 255 0.87 -5.19 18.13
CA VAL A 255 1.21 -6.56 18.57
C VAL A 255 0.18 -7.60 18.11
N ARG A 256 -0.44 -7.37 16.94
CA ARG A 256 -1.36 -8.33 16.30
C ARG A 256 -0.73 -9.70 16.09
N ASN A 257 0.55 -9.74 15.69
CA ASN A 257 1.33 -10.98 15.59
C ASN A 257 0.65 -12.08 14.75
N GLN A 258 -0.03 -11.70 13.66
CA GLN A 258 -0.63 -12.67 12.76
C GLN A 258 0.46 -13.44 12.02
N LYS A 259 0.25 -14.75 11.85
CA LYS A 259 1.19 -15.65 11.16
C LYS A 259 0.68 -15.96 9.77
N TYR A 260 1.60 -16.07 8.82
CA TYR A 260 1.33 -16.41 7.42
C TYR A 260 2.28 -17.52 7.00
N TYR A 261 1.90 -18.40 6.07
CA TYR A 261 2.79 -19.46 5.56
C TYR A 261 3.57 -20.26 6.63
N GLN A 262 2.96 -20.50 7.80
CA GLN A 262 3.60 -21.20 8.93
C GLN A 262 4.87 -20.50 9.46
N THR A 263 4.95 -19.17 9.34
CA THR A 263 6.03 -18.36 9.92
C THR A 263 6.11 -18.55 11.43
N LYS A 264 7.32 -18.50 11.97
CA LYS A 264 7.55 -18.57 13.41
C LYS A 264 7.20 -17.25 14.07
N GLU A 265 6.84 -17.34 15.34
CA GLU A 265 6.69 -16.16 16.19
C GLU A 265 8.06 -15.56 16.48
N ARG A 266 8.19 -14.24 16.33
CA ARG A 266 9.42 -13.54 16.71
C ARG A 266 9.48 -13.42 18.22
N SER A 267 10.67 -13.54 18.79
CA SER A 267 10.90 -13.80 20.22
C SER A 267 10.25 -12.82 21.21
N ASN A 268 9.87 -11.61 20.77
CA ASN A 268 9.18 -10.63 21.60
C ASN A 268 7.79 -10.21 21.08
N GLY A 269 7.40 -10.60 19.85
CA GLY A 269 6.11 -10.21 19.23
C GLY A 269 5.86 -8.69 19.13
N ILE A 270 6.86 -7.86 19.40
CA ILE A 270 6.70 -6.40 19.43
C ILE A 270 7.21 -5.84 18.12
N SER A 271 6.32 -5.18 17.39
CA SER A 271 6.65 -4.48 16.16
C SER A 271 7.31 -3.14 16.46
N ALA A 272 8.25 -2.70 15.62
CA ALA A 272 8.93 -1.43 15.79
C ALA A 272 8.99 -0.62 14.49
N ILE A 273 8.97 0.70 14.63
CA ILE A 273 9.16 1.64 13.53
C ILE A 273 10.29 2.59 13.91
N LYS A 274 11.28 2.73 13.03
CA LYS A 274 12.38 3.64 13.24
C LYS A 274 12.92 4.24 11.94
N ASN A 275 13.57 5.38 12.07
CA ASN A 275 14.23 6.11 10.98
C ASN A 275 13.25 6.45 9.85
N VAL A 276 12.21 7.24 10.19
CA VAL A 276 11.21 7.71 9.23
C VAL A 276 11.42 9.19 8.97
N LYS A 277 11.50 9.56 7.71
CA LYS A 277 11.63 10.95 7.25
C LYS A 277 10.57 11.28 6.21
N ILE A 278 9.78 12.30 6.51
CA ILE A 278 8.80 12.88 5.61
C ILE A 278 9.28 14.29 5.28
N LYS A 279 9.49 14.59 4.00
CA LYS A 279 10.10 15.84 3.57
C LYS A 279 9.40 16.46 2.37
N ASN A 280 9.29 17.78 2.34
CA ASN A 280 8.81 18.53 1.17
C ASN A 280 7.45 18.00 0.67
N ILE A 281 6.47 18.01 1.58
CA ILE A 281 5.09 17.62 1.29
C ILE A 281 4.23 18.86 1.22
N ASP A 282 3.37 18.95 0.21
CA ASP A 282 2.30 19.94 0.11
C ASP A 282 0.97 19.20 0.02
N ALA A 283 0.16 19.27 1.08
CA ALA A 283 -1.05 18.46 1.22
C ALA A 283 -2.30 19.31 1.43
N ASP A 284 -3.24 19.17 0.50
CA ASP A 284 -4.60 19.67 0.63
C ASP A 284 -5.51 18.57 1.19
N VAL A 285 -5.92 18.74 2.45
CA VAL A 285 -6.66 17.73 3.21
C VAL A 285 -8.13 18.11 3.27
N ILE A 286 -9.00 17.17 2.93
CA ILE A 286 -10.46 17.32 2.90
C ILE A 286 -11.10 16.47 3.97
N ARG A 287 -12.24 16.93 4.51
CA ARG A 287 -13.00 16.10 5.43
C ARG A 287 -13.60 14.91 4.68
N SER A 288 -13.43 13.74 5.27
CA SER A 288 -14.10 12.52 4.80
C SER A 288 -15.62 12.70 4.72
N GLN A 289 -16.23 12.31 3.60
CA GLN A 289 -17.68 12.29 3.41
C GLN A 289 -18.32 10.91 3.68
N SER A 290 -17.49 9.87 3.88
CA SER A 290 -17.96 8.51 4.14
C SER A 290 -17.84 8.19 5.63
N SER A 291 -18.85 7.51 6.19
CA SER A 291 -18.82 7.03 7.57
C SER A 291 -17.73 5.99 7.83
N LEU A 292 -17.33 5.25 6.79
CA LEU A 292 -16.22 4.27 6.87
C LEU A 292 -14.86 4.95 7.03
N THR A 293 -14.78 6.23 6.70
CA THR A 293 -13.54 6.99 6.66
C THR A 293 -13.57 8.16 7.67
N GLN A 294 -14.54 8.16 8.60
CA GLN A 294 -14.62 9.07 9.76
C GLN A 294 -13.77 8.48 10.91
N GLY A 295 -12.81 9.23 11.46
CA GLY A 295 -11.91 8.76 12.52
C GLY A 295 -10.73 9.72 12.76
N VAL A 296 -9.51 9.21 13.00
CA VAL A 296 -8.29 10.06 13.09
C VAL A 296 -7.90 10.73 11.77
N GLY A 297 -8.64 10.42 10.70
CA GLY A 297 -8.35 10.74 9.30
C GLY A 297 -8.62 12.18 8.88
N ASP A 298 -8.41 13.16 9.76
CA ASP A 298 -8.34 14.59 9.42
C ASP A 298 -7.04 15.24 9.97
N CYS A 299 -6.05 14.44 10.40
CA CYS A 299 -4.78 14.92 10.97
C CYS A 299 -3.58 14.06 10.55
N VAL A 300 -2.36 14.60 10.73
CA VAL A 300 -1.13 13.80 10.74
C VAL A 300 -1.12 12.98 12.02
N PHE A 301 -1.23 11.67 11.92
CA PHE A 301 -1.35 10.78 13.07
C PHE A 301 -0.15 9.85 13.15
N VAL A 302 0.60 9.95 14.25
CA VAL A 302 1.77 9.11 14.50
C VAL A 302 1.69 8.62 15.95
N SER A 303 1.47 7.32 16.15
CA SER A 303 1.36 6.73 17.47
C SER A 303 2.18 5.46 17.56
N GLY A 304 3.21 5.48 18.41
CA GLY A 304 3.81 4.27 18.95
C GLY A 304 2.88 3.58 19.96
N THR A 305 3.42 2.60 20.67
CA THR A 305 2.86 2.06 21.93
C THR A 305 3.83 2.32 23.08
N LYS A 306 3.35 2.23 24.33
CA LYS A 306 4.24 2.36 25.51
C LYS A 306 5.40 1.36 25.50
N ASP A 307 5.13 0.14 25.03
CA ASP A 307 6.12 -0.94 24.97
C ASP A 307 7.01 -0.87 23.73
N SER A 308 6.66 -0.03 22.75
CA SER A 308 7.40 0.12 21.50
C SER A 308 7.24 1.52 20.91
N LYS A 309 8.06 2.44 21.42
CA LYS A 309 8.10 3.81 20.90
C LYS A 309 8.65 3.85 19.48
N ILE A 310 8.08 4.71 18.65
CA ILE A 310 8.63 5.04 17.34
C ILE A 310 9.92 5.82 17.54
N SER A 311 11.01 5.44 16.87
CA SER A 311 12.32 6.10 17.05
C SER A 311 12.75 6.89 15.82
N ASN A 312 13.30 8.10 16.00
CA ASN A 312 13.82 8.95 14.92
C ASN A 312 12.78 9.21 13.82
N PHE A 313 11.70 9.91 14.19
CA PHE A 313 10.66 10.33 13.25
C PHE A 313 10.84 11.82 12.91
N SER A 314 10.87 12.17 11.63
CA SER A 314 11.08 13.55 11.21
C SER A 314 10.10 14.01 10.14
N ILE A 315 9.60 15.24 10.29
CA ILE A 315 8.84 15.97 9.28
C ILE A 315 9.57 17.29 9.00
N GLU A 316 9.96 17.50 7.74
CA GLU A 316 10.77 18.65 7.32
C GLU A 316 10.18 19.34 6.07
N ASP A 317 10.03 20.66 6.11
CA ASP A 317 9.60 21.48 4.97
C ASP A 317 8.21 21.07 4.42
N CYS A 318 7.24 20.79 5.29
CA CYS A 318 5.92 20.31 4.89
C CYS A 318 4.81 21.35 5.15
N ASN A 319 3.87 21.47 4.22
CA ASN A 319 2.66 22.26 4.34
C ASN A 319 1.43 21.34 4.34
N PHE A 320 0.58 21.49 5.36
CA PHE A 320 -0.69 20.77 5.48
C PHE A 320 -1.83 21.78 5.63
N LEU A 321 -2.73 21.80 4.65
CA LEU A 321 -3.99 22.54 4.73
C LEU A 321 -5.09 21.58 5.18
N MET A 322 -5.35 21.58 6.49
CA MET A 322 -6.29 20.68 7.17
C MET A 322 -7.73 21.20 7.12
N PRO A 323 -8.74 20.33 7.16
CA PRO A 323 -10.14 20.76 7.09
C PRO A 323 -10.56 21.60 8.30
N GLY A 324 -10.13 21.26 9.52
CA GLY A 324 -10.65 21.88 10.75
C GLY A 324 -12.15 21.58 10.95
N GLY A 325 -12.88 22.49 11.61
CA GLY A 325 -14.35 22.51 11.67
C GLY A 325 -15.02 21.58 12.67
N ASN A 326 -14.27 20.98 13.60
CA ASN A 326 -14.88 20.40 14.80
C ASN A 326 -15.20 21.52 15.80
N LEU A 327 -16.48 21.74 16.08
CA LEU A 327 -16.97 22.84 16.93
C LEU A 327 -17.59 22.36 18.25
N VAL A 328 -17.64 21.05 18.46
CA VAL A 328 -18.31 20.44 19.62
C VAL A 328 -17.27 19.64 20.40
N GLU A 329 -17.24 19.84 21.71
CA GLU A 329 -16.38 19.07 22.60
C GLU A 329 -16.85 17.63 22.58
N ASN A 330 -15.96 16.73 22.13
CA ASN A 330 -16.20 15.29 22.13
C ASN A 330 -15.30 14.64 23.17
N ASP A 331 -15.70 13.48 23.69
CA ASP A 331 -14.76 12.60 24.40
C ASP A 331 -13.76 12.04 23.40
N TYR A 332 -12.63 12.74 23.23
CA TYR A 332 -11.55 12.32 22.35
C TYR A 332 -10.76 11.18 23.03
N LEU A 333 -11.19 9.94 22.78
CA LEU A 333 -10.44 8.75 23.16
C LEU A 333 -9.65 8.25 21.93
N VAL A 334 -8.32 8.20 22.08
CA VAL A 334 -7.44 7.54 21.12
C VAL A 334 -6.81 6.33 21.80
N GLU A 335 -7.22 5.14 21.40
CA GLU A 335 -6.68 3.90 21.96
C GLU A 335 -5.25 3.64 21.46
N GLU A 336 -4.43 2.98 22.28
CA GLU A 336 -3.18 2.38 21.79
C GLU A 336 -3.54 1.15 20.95
N LEU A 337 -2.82 0.95 19.84
CA LEU A 337 -3.06 -0.20 19.00
C LEU A 337 -2.53 -1.48 19.68
N THR A 338 -3.42 -2.43 19.92
CA THR A 338 -3.09 -3.73 20.52
C THR A 338 -2.94 -4.81 19.43
N ASP A 339 -3.87 -5.76 19.40
CA ASP A 339 -3.94 -6.94 18.55
C ASP A 339 -5.00 -6.83 17.44
N GLN A 340 -5.74 -5.71 17.39
CA GLN A 340 -6.73 -5.45 16.35
C GLN A 340 -6.11 -5.07 15.00
N TYR A 341 -6.91 -5.17 13.93
CA TYR A 341 -6.49 -4.72 12.61
C TYR A 341 -6.30 -3.19 12.58
N PRO A 342 -5.13 -2.68 12.16
CA PRO A 342 -4.79 -1.26 12.19
C PRO A 342 -5.41 -0.53 11.00
N GLU A 343 -6.60 -0.01 11.19
CA GLU A 343 -7.15 0.98 10.29
C GLU A 343 -7.16 2.35 10.95
N TYR A 344 -7.01 3.39 10.15
CA TYR A 344 -6.91 4.75 10.66
C TYR A 344 -8.20 5.21 11.37
N TYR A 345 -9.35 4.61 11.09
CA TYR A 345 -10.58 4.86 11.84
C TYR A 345 -10.75 3.97 13.09
N SER A 346 -9.93 2.93 13.29
CA SER A 346 -10.13 1.98 14.39
C SER A 346 -9.62 2.48 15.75
N LEU A 347 -8.85 3.57 15.78
CA LEU A 347 -8.25 4.11 17.01
C LEU A 347 -9.06 5.24 17.65
N GLY A 348 -10.29 5.49 17.19
CA GLY A 348 -11.15 6.54 17.72
C GLY A 348 -10.95 7.92 17.08
N PHE A 349 -11.32 8.97 17.79
CA PHE A 349 -11.30 10.34 17.27
C PHE A 349 -10.07 11.09 17.76
N SER A 350 -9.28 11.62 16.83
CA SER A 350 -8.09 12.39 17.17
C SER A 350 -8.44 13.64 17.97
N PRO A 351 -7.77 13.90 19.12
CA PRO A 351 -7.93 15.11 19.92
C PRO A 351 -7.31 16.35 19.27
N SER A 352 -6.72 16.20 18.08
CA SER A 352 -6.01 17.27 17.37
C SER A 352 -6.62 17.52 16.00
N SER A 353 -6.66 18.80 15.60
CA SER A 353 -7.12 19.25 14.28
C SER A 353 -6.01 19.27 13.22
N GLY A 354 -4.75 19.02 13.62
CA GLY A 354 -3.60 19.12 12.72
C GLY A 354 -2.63 17.95 12.83
N GLY A 355 -2.02 17.77 14.01
CA GLY A 355 -1.06 16.68 14.26
C GLY A 355 -1.24 16.02 15.62
N PHE A 356 -1.23 14.69 15.67
CA PHE A 356 -1.22 13.91 16.90
C PHE A 356 0.00 13.01 16.91
N PHE A 357 0.86 13.20 17.91
CA PHE A 357 2.13 12.49 18.05
C PHE A 357 2.18 11.83 19.42
N ARG A 358 2.33 10.50 19.45
CA ARG A 358 2.34 9.74 20.70
C ARG A 358 3.39 8.64 20.72
N HIS A 359 4.03 8.43 21.87
CA HIS A 359 5.03 7.37 22.08
C HIS A 359 6.16 7.42 21.03
N ILE A 360 6.86 8.56 20.97
CA ILE A 360 7.94 8.79 20.00
C ILE A 360 9.20 9.19 20.74
N ASP A 361 10.30 8.50 20.46
CA ASP A 361 11.64 8.90 20.91
C ASP A 361 12.41 9.53 19.74
N GLY A 362 12.66 10.83 19.84
CA GLY A 362 13.35 11.60 18.81
C GLY A 362 12.44 12.05 17.67
N LEU A 363 11.40 12.81 17.99
CA LEU A 363 10.58 13.53 17.02
C LEU A 363 11.25 14.85 16.61
N SER A 364 11.42 15.07 15.30
CA SER A 364 11.91 16.34 14.74
C SER A 364 10.87 16.96 13.82
N LEU A 365 10.41 18.17 14.14
CA LEU A 365 9.51 18.97 13.30
C LEU A 365 10.24 20.25 12.87
N LYS A 366 10.55 20.38 11.58
CA LYS A 366 11.29 21.53 11.03
C LYS A 366 10.53 22.15 9.87
N ASN A 367 10.22 23.45 9.95
CA ASN A 367 9.48 24.16 8.91
C ASN A 367 8.15 23.46 8.53
N VAL A 368 7.42 22.98 9.53
CA VAL A 368 6.12 22.33 9.33
C VAL A 368 5.02 23.36 9.51
N LYS A 369 4.25 23.61 8.45
CA LYS A 369 3.12 24.53 8.45
C LYS A 369 1.82 23.74 8.46
N ILE A 370 0.98 23.97 9.47
CA ILE A 370 -0.37 23.41 9.55
C ILE A 370 -1.38 24.56 9.59
N GLU A 371 -2.21 24.66 8.56
CA GLU A 371 -3.30 25.63 8.44
C GLU A 371 -4.64 24.91 8.47
N LEU A 372 -5.67 25.56 9.01
CA LEU A 372 -7.03 25.01 9.04
C LEU A 372 -7.90 25.82 8.08
N LYS A 373 -8.75 25.15 7.31
CA LYS A 373 -9.75 25.78 6.42
C LYS A 373 -10.91 26.38 7.23
N GLU A 374 -11.30 25.70 8.31
CA GLU A 374 -12.36 26.11 9.23
C GLU A 374 -11.80 26.20 10.66
N GLU A 375 -12.44 27.02 11.50
CA GLU A 375 -12.13 27.04 12.94
C GLU A 375 -12.39 25.67 13.57
N ASP A 376 -11.53 25.24 14.48
CA ASP A 376 -11.63 23.96 15.17
C ASP A 376 -11.30 24.17 16.64
N ILE A 377 -12.11 23.61 17.53
CA ILE A 377 -11.91 23.75 18.98
C ILE A 377 -10.77 22.86 19.49
N ARG A 378 -10.40 21.83 18.73
CA ARG A 378 -9.30 20.92 19.09
C ARG A 378 -7.97 21.65 18.96
N GLU A 379 -7.04 21.28 19.82
CA GLU A 379 -5.65 21.72 19.69
C GLU A 379 -5.12 21.42 18.29
N LYS A 380 -4.37 22.35 17.69
CA LYS A 380 -3.79 22.15 16.35
C LYS A 380 -2.73 21.03 16.36
N THR A 381 -2.01 20.87 17.46
CA THR A 381 -1.01 19.80 17.59
C THR A 381 -0.98 19.33 19.03
N LYS A 382 -1.00 18.01 19.21
CA LYS A 382 -0.97 17.37 20.53
C LYS A 382 0.17 16.34 20.59
N PHE A 383 0.89 16.34 21.72
CA PHE A 383 2.00 15.44 21.99
C PHE A 383 1.73 14.64 23.27
N GLU A 384 1.96 13.34 23.23
CA GLU A 384 1.79 12.44 24.37
C GLU A 384 2.98 11.49 24.47
N ASP A 385 3.79 11.58 25.53
CA ASP A 385 5.00 10.75 25.68
C ASP A 385 5.95 10.83 24.46
N VAL A 386 6.41 12.06 24.18
CA VAL A 386 7.29 12.37 23.04
C VAL A 386 8.58 13.02 23.52
N THR A 387 9.72 12.51 23.06
CA THR A 387 11.02 13.18 23.14
C THR A 387 11.26 13.97 21.86
N LEU A 388 11.50 15.28 21.95
CA LEU A 388 11.85 16.12 20.80
C LEU A 388 13.38 16.14 20.57
N CYS A 389 13.80 16.26 19.31
CA CYS A 389 15.20 16.44 18.90
C CYS A 389 15.58 17.90 18.63
#